data_AF-A0A6I9MTJ4-F1
#
_entry.id   AF-A0A6I9MTJ4-F1
#
_cell.length_a   1.000
_cell.length_b   1.000
_cell.length_c   1.000
_cell.angle_alpha   90.00
_cell.angle_beta   90.00
_cell.angle_gamma   90.00
#
_symmetry.space_group_name_H-M   'P 1'
#
loop_
_entity.id
_entity.type
_entity.pdbx_description
1 polymer ?
#
loop_
_entity_poly.entity_id
_entity_poly.type
_entity_poly.pdbx_seq_one_letter_code
_entity_poly.pdbx_strand_id
1 'polypeptide(L)'
;MKYESEGLVPKNVLSSYLKLNYTPEVVEAANTTTFNCHMNYTNQTQVLVPSFDSRLYMLCFLPAIVLLVFVPDLKYLAPLSLVANILMTLSLMLIYFYSLTNIQYPIDLPKVGRLKDYPLFFGTAIFAFEGIGVVLPLENKMNRPQSFIPVLYLGMGIVTFLYITLGTIGYLCFGDTIGGSITLNLPNC
;
A
#
# COMPACT_ATOMS: atom_id res chain seq x y z
N MET A 1 9.13 62.04 -6.17
CA MET A 1 7.96 61.72 -7.01
C MET A 1 8.18 60.30 -7.53
N LYS A 2 7.33 59.28 -7.44
CA LYS A 2 5.92 59.15 -7.06
C LYS A 2 5.69 57.62 -6.85
N TYR A 3 5.24 57.22 -5.65
CA TYR A 3 4.30 56.13 -5.28
C TYR A 3 4.46 54.68 -5.81
N GLU A 4 4.64 53.76 -4.85
CA GLU A 4 3.79 52.60 -4.49
C GLU A 4 3.00 51.86 -5.59
N SER A 5 3.22 50.55 -5.72
CA SER A 5 2.12 49.58 -5.85
C SER A 5 2.65 48.16 -5.62
N GLU A 6 2.31 47.62 -4.46
CA GLU A 6 2.45 46.22 -4.11
C GLU A 6 1.68 45.34 -5.12
N GLY A 7 2.41 44.55 -5.89
CA GLY A 7 1.86 43.56 -6.80
C GLY A 7 1.35 42.35 -6.01
N LEU A 8 0.11 42.42 -5.52
CA LEU A 8 -0.65 41.27 -5.06
C LEU A 8 -0.64 40.19 -6.16
N VAL A 9 0.06 39.09 -5.90
CA VAL A 9 -0.05 37.88 -6.70
C VAL A 9 -1.53 37.45 -6.67
N PRO A 10 -2.19 37.26 -7.83
CA PRO A 10 -3.61 36.91 -7.86
C PRO A 10 -3.85 35.61 -7.09
N LYS A 11 -4.86 35.56 -6.21
CA LYS A 11 -5.23 34.35 -5.43
C LYS A 11 -5.42 33.12 -6.33
N ASN A 12 -5.80 33.37 -7.57
CA ASN A 12 -6.02 32.43 -8.66
C ASN A 12 -4.70 31.72 -9.04
N VAL A 13 -3.59 32.47 -9.07
CA VAL A 13 -2.25 31.97 -9.39
C VAL A 13 -1.70 31.16 -8.23
N LEU A 14 -1.86 31.63 -6.98
CA LEU A 14 -1.46 30.87 -5.79
C LEU A 14 -2.23 29.53 -5.66
N SER A 15 -3.52 29.52 -6.03
CA SER A 15 -4.34 28.30 -6.08
C SER A 15 -3.88 27.32 -7.16
N SER A 16 -3.37 27.80 -8.29
CA SER A 16 -2.77 26.96 -9.34
C SER A 16 -1.42 26.39 -8.91
N TYR A 17 -0.59 27.17 -8.19
CA TYR A 17 0.69 26.70 -7.65
C TYR A 17 0.52 25.67 -6.51
N LEU A 18 -0.47 25.85 -5.62
CA LEU A 18 -0.81 24.87 -4.57
C LEU A 18 -1.30 23.53 -5.15
N LYS A 19 -2.03 23.57 -6.28
CA LYS A 19 -2.52 22.38 -6.98
C LYS A 19 -1.41 21.59 -7.69
N LEU A 20 -0.33 22.27 -8.09
CA LEU A 20 0.82 21.68 -8.78
C LEU A 20 1.87 21.07 -7.83
N ASN A 21 1.82 21.39 -6.54
CA ASN A 21 2.79 20.92 -5.53
C ASN A 21 2.26 19.77 -4.66
N TYR A 22 1.00 19.36 -4.85
CA TYR A 22 0.44 18.17 -4.24
C TYR A 22 0.91 16.96 -5.08
N THR A 23 1.54 15.98 -4.43
CA THR A 23 2.21 14.84 -5.06
C THR A 23 1.34 14.15 -6.12
N PRO A 24 1.93 13.56 -7.18
CA PRO A 24 1.15 12.87 -8.22
C PRO A 24 0.19 11.80 -7.65
N GLU A 25 0.55 11.21 -6.50
CA GLU A 25 -0.23 10.23 -5.74
C GLU A 25 -1.63 10.71 -5.30
N VAL A 26 -1.78 12.01 -4.98
CA VAL A 26 -3.05 12.60 -4.48
C VAL A 26 -3.92 13.15 -5.61
N VAL A 27 -3.34 13.46 -6.77
CA VAL A 27 -4.09 13.74 -8.01
C VAL A 27 -4.59 12.44 -8.63
N GLU A 28 -3.81 11.36 -8.52
CA GLU A 28 -4.21 10.04 -8.98
C GLU A 28 -5.35 9.48 -8.13
N ALA A 29 -5.32 9.59 -6.80
CA ALA A 29 -6.47 9.22 -5.96
C ALA A 29 -7.76 10.02 -6.25
N ALA A 30 -7.63 11.27 -6.73
CA ALA A 30 -8.77 12.13 -7.10
C ALA A 30 -9.29 11.85 -8.53
N ASN A 31 -8.43 11.49 -9.48
CA ASN A 31 -8.87 11.11 -10.84
C ASN A 31 -9.45 9.69 -10.88
N THR A 32 -8.94 8.82 -10.01
CA THR A 32 -9.35 7.42 -9.84
C THR A 32 -10.69 7.27 -9.11
N THR A 33 -11.22 8.34 -8.52
CA THR A 33 -12.61 8.42 -8.03
C THR A 33 -13.58 9.03 -9.05
N THR A 34 -13.19 9.16 -10.32
CA THR A 34 -14.17 9.38 -11.39
C THR A 34 -14.86 8.04 -11.67
N PHE A 35 -15.84 7.71 -10.82
CA PHE A 35 -16.87 6.74 -11.13
C PHE A 35 -17.51 7.15 -12.46
N ASN A 36 -17.05 6.60 -13.58
CA ASN A 36 -17.90 6.45 -14.76
C ASN A 36 -18.88 5.29 -14.49
N CYS A 37 -19.57 5.34 -13.35
CA CYS A 37 -20.90 4.80 -13.21
C CYS A 37 -21.83 5.94 -13.59
N HIS A 38 -22.62 5.73 -14.64
CA HIS A 38 -23.60 6.69 -15.13
C HIS A 38 -24.58 7.11 -14.01
N MET A 39 -24.27 8.23 -13.34
CA MET A 39 -25.08 8.81 -12.28
C MET A 39 -25.83 10.03 -12.83
N ASN A 40 -27.15 9.91 -12.89
CA ASN A 40 -28.06 10.95 -13.38
C ASN A 40 -28.20 12.04 -12.30
N TYR A 41 -27.51 13.16 -12.49
CA TYR A 41 -27.41 14.25 -11.53
C TYR A 41 -28.71 15.07 -11.50
N THR A 42 -29.64 14.75 -10.60
CA THR A 42 -30.62 15.71 -10.09
C THR A 42 -30.77 15.50 -8.58
N ASN A 43 -30.45 16.55 -7.82
CA ASN A 43 -30.45 16.65 -6.34
C ASN A 43 -29.14 16.23 -5.63
N GLN A 44 -28.20 17.17 -5.57
CA GLN A 44 -27.03 17.09 -4.72
C GLN A 44 -27.40 17.15 -3.23
N THR A 45 -27.22 16.06 -2.52
CA THR A 45 -26.68 16.14 -1.16
C THR A 45 -25.19 15.89 -1.28
N GLN A 46 -24.43 16.98 -1.27
CA GLN A 46 -22.97 16.91 -1.20
C GLN A 46 -22.66 16.36 0.19
N VAL A 47 -22.39 15.05 0.29
CA VAL A 47 -21.79 14.49 1.49
C VAL A 47 -20.41 15.11 1.56
N LEU A 48 -20.31 16.22 2.30
CA LEU A 48 -19.03 16.83 2.68
C LEU A 48 -18.34 15.81 3.56
N VAL A 49 -17.59 14.88 2.96
CA VAL A 49 -16.68 14.03 3.72
C VAL A 49 -15.66 15.01 4.28
N PRO A 50 -15.62 15.26 5.61
CA PRO A 50 -14.59 16.12 6.16
C PRO A 50 -13.26 15.41 5.89
N SER A 51 -12.48 15.95 4.95
CA SER A 51 -11.15 15.45 4.63
C SER A 51 -10.22 15.84 5.77
N PHE A 52 -10.27 15.07 6.87
CA PHE A 52 -9.30 15.20 7.95
C PHE A 52 -7.91 14.88 7.40
N ASP A 53 -6.92 15.62 7.87
CA ASP A 53 -5.52 15.36 7.55
C ASP A 53 -5.19 13.88 7.89
N SER A 54 -4.49 13.19 7.00
CA SER A 54 -4.09 11.77 7.17
C SER A 54 -3.35 11.55 8.50
N ARG A 55 -2.69 12.59 8.99
CA ARG A 55 -2.04 12.65 10.30
C ARG A 55 -2.99 12.43 11.47
N LEU A 56 -4.22 12.94 11.38
CA LEU A 56 -5.21 12.79 12.43
C LEU A 56 -5.71 11.33 12.51
N TYR A 57 -5.90 10.68 11.36
CA TYR A 57 -6.21 9.26 11.32
C TYR A 57 -5.09 8.42 11.94
N MET A 58 -3.83 8.67 11.57
CA MET A 58 -2.68 7.97 12.19
C MET A 58 -2.66 8.15 13.71
N LEU A 59 -2.90 9.38 14.20
CA LEU A 59 -2.91 9.68 15.63
C LEU A 59 -4.07 8.99 16.37
N CYS A 60 -5.25 8.89 15.75
CA CYS A 60 -6.40 8.20 16.33
C CYS A 60 -6.23 6.68 16.38
N PHE A 61 -5.58 6.07 15.37
CA PHE A 61 -5.34 4.63 15.34
C PHE A 61 -4.16 4.19 16.23
N LEU A 62 -3.16 5.05 16.44
CA LEU A 62 -1.99 4.75 17.25
C LEU A 62 -2.32 4.20 18.66
N PRO A 63 -3.19 4.82 19.49
CA PRO A 63 -3.51 4.29 20.81
C PRO A 63 -4.23 2.93 20.74
N ALA A 64 -5.05 2.70 19.71
CA ALA A 64 -5.71 1.41 19.51
C ALA A 64 -4.70 0.30 19.17
N ILE A 65 -3.70 0.60 18.33
CA ILE A 65 -2.62 -0.34 17.98
C ILE A 65 -1.74 -0.61 19.21
N VAL A 66 -1.39 0.41 19.99
CA VAL A 66 -0.62 0.23 21.23
C VAL A 66 -1.36 -0.71 22.19
N LEU A 67 -2.66 -0.48 22.42
CA LEU A 67 -3.47 -1.33 23.29
C LEU A 67 -3.54 -2.78 22.78
N LEU A 68 -3.63 -2.98 21.45
CA LEU A 68 -3.60 -4.29 20.82
C LEU A 68 -2.26 -5.03 21.06
N VAL A 69 -1.12 -4.32 21.00
CA VAL A 69 0.22 -4.88 21.24
C VAL A 69 0.43 -5.23 22.72
N PHE A 70 -0.28 -4.57 23.64
CA PHE A 70 -0.23 -4.87 25.07
C PHE A 70 -0.94 -6.19 25.46
N VAL A 71 -1.63 -6.87 24.53
CA VAL A 71 -2.24 -8.17 24.80
C VAL A 71 -1.15 -9.26 24.82
N PRO A 72 -0.85 -9.86 25.99
CA PRO A 72 0.29 -10.77 26.13
C PRO A 72 -0.01 -12.18 25.58
N ASP A 73 -1.28 -12.53 25.41
CA ASP A 73 -1.71 -13.87 25.03
C ASP A 73 -1.99 -14.00 23.52
N LEU A 74 -1.01 -14.52 22.78
CA LEU A 74 -1.12 -14.89 21.35
C LEU A 74 -2.30 -15.84 21.03
N LYS A 75 -2.84 -16.53 22.05
CA LYS A 75 -3.94 -17.49 21.88
C LYS A 75 -5.25 -16.82 21.46
N TYR A 76 -5.52 -15.59 21.93
CA TYR A 76 -6.72 -14.85 21.54
C TYR A 76 -6.60 -14.25 20.14
N LEU A 77 -5.38 -13.93 19.71
CA LEU A 77 -5.11 -13.40 18.38
C LEU A 77 -5.09 -14.49 17.30
N ALA A 78 -4.79 -15.74 17.66
CA ALA A 78 -4.70 -16.86 16.72
C ALA A 78 -5.94 -17.07 15.83
N PRO A 79 -7.19 -17.16 16.34
CA PRO A 79 -8.37 -17.35 15.48
C PRO A 79 -8.65 -16.16 14.57
N LEU A 80 -8.45 -14.93 15.07
CA LEU A 80 -8.58 -13.72 14.27
C LEU A 80 -7.53 -13.68 13.15
N SER A 81 -6.28 -14.01 13.49
CA SER A 81 -5.16 -14.10 12.55
C SER A 81 -5.41 -15.16 11.49
N LEU A 82 -5.98 -16.31 11.84
CA LEU A 82 -6.34 -17.34 10.87
C LEU A 82 -7.34 -16.81 9.82
N VAL A 83 -8.40 -16.12 10.27
CA VAL A 83 -9.37 -15.49 9.36
C VAL A 83 -8.70 -14.43 8.49
N ALA A 84 -7.88 -13.56 9.09
CA ALA A 84 -7.14 -12.53 8.35
C ALA A 84 -6.20 -13.13 7.30
N ASN A 85 -5.48 -14.21 7.63
CA ASN A 85 -4.59 -14.90 6.70
C ASN A 85 -5.36 -15.58 5.55
N ILE A 86 -6.55 -16.12 5.79
CA ILE A 86 -7.42 -16.63 4.71
C ILE A 86 -7.82 -15.50 3.77
N LEU A 87 -8.29 -14.38 4.31
CA LEU A 87 -8.67 -13.20 3.50
C LEU A 87 -7.48 -12.64 2.73
N MET A 88 -6.31 -12.57 3.36
CA MET A 88 -5.06 -12.14 2.71
C MET A 88 -4.69 -13.09 1.56
N THR A 89 -4.79 -14.40 1.79
CA THR A 89 -4.51 -15.40 0.74
C THR A 89 -5.49 -15.26 -0.41
N LEU A 90 -6.78 -15.07 -0.15
CA LEU A 90 -7.79 -14.83 -1.19
C LEU A 90 -7.51 -13.56 -1.99
N SER A 91 -7.18 -12.46 -1.31
CA SER A 91 -6.81 -11.20 -1.94
C SER A 91 -5.58 -11.36 -2.85
N LEU A 92 -4.54 -12.02 -2.34
CA LEU A 92 -3.33 -12.29 -3.10
C LEU A 92 -3.63 -13.15 -4.34
N MET A 93 -4.47 -14.20 -4.20
CA MET A 93 -4.87 -15.04 -5.33
C MET A 93 -5.64 -14.28 -6.41
N LEU A 94 -6.54 -13.37 -6.01
CA LEU A 94 -7.28 -12.51 -6.95
C LEU A 94 -6.35 -11.57 -7.71
N ILE A 95 -5.42 -10.91 -7.00
CA ILE A 95 -4.44 -10.02 -7.61
C ILE A 95 -3.52 -10.81 -8.55
N TYR A 96 -3.09 -12.00 -8.14
CA TYR A 96 -2.25 -12.87 -8.96
C TYR A 96 -2.97 -13.31 -10.24
N PHE A 97 -4.23 -13.72 -10.15
CA PHE A 97 -5.06 -14.10 -11.31
C PHE A 97 -5.31 -12.92 -12.26
N TYR A 98 -5.64 -11.75 -11.71
CA TYR A 98 -5.81 -10.52 -12.47
C TYR A 98 -4.52 -10.14 -13.21
N SER A 99 -3.39 -10.19 -12.52
CA SER A 99 -2.10 -9.78 -13.08
C SER A 99 -1.64 -10.72 -14.20
N LEU A 100 -1.94 -12.02 -14.12
CA LEU A 100 -1.63 -12.98 -15.18
C LEU A 100 -2.49 -12.79 -16.44
N THR A 101 -3.73 -12.35 -16.28
CA THR A 101 -4.68 -12.21 -17.41
C THR A 101 -4.49 -10.90 -18.16
N ASN A 102 -4.00 -9.86 -17.49
CA ASN A 102 -3.85 -8.51 -18.06
C ASN A 102 -2.41 -8.17 -18.51
N ILE A 103 -1.54 -9.17 -18.67
CA ILE A 103 -0.20 -8.94 -19.22
C ILE A 103 -0.32 -8.46 -20.67
N GLN A 104 0.06 -7.21 -20.91
CA GLN A 104 0.11 -6.63 -22.25
C GLN A 104 1.39 -7.05 -22.99
N TYR A 105 1.22 -7.48 -24.23
CA TYR A 105 2.31 -7.75 -25.17
C TYR A 105 2.27 -6.68 -26.29
N PRO A 106 3.42 -6.11 -26.71
CA PRO A 106 4.80 -6.46 -26.34
C PRO A 106 5.25 -5.85 -25.00
N ILE A 107 6.18 -6.55 -24.33
CA ILE A 107 6.75 -6.12 -23.05
C ILE A 107 7.88 -5.12 -23.32
N ASP A 108 7.54 -3.83 -23.35
CA ASP A 108 8.50 -2.72 -23.47
C ASP A 108 8.74 -2.04 -22.12
N LEU A 109 9.31 -2.78 -21.16
CA LEU A 109 9.62 -2.27 -19.82
C LEU A 109 11.14 -2.17 -19.59
N PRO A 110 11.61 -1.16 -18.83
CA PRO A 110 13.00 -1.08 -18.45
C PRO A 110 13.37 -2.29 -17.58
N LYS A 111 14.39 -3.05 -18.03
CA LYS A 111 14.88 -4.27 -17.37
C LYS A 111 15.69 -3.99 -16.10
N VAL A 112 16.13 -2.74 -15.92
CA VAL A 112 16.99 -2.30 -14.83
C VAL A 112 16.42 -1.02 -14.25
N GLY A 113 16.21 -1.01 -12.93
CA GLY A 113 15.77 0.18 -12.19
C GLY A 113 16.88 1.22 -12.08
N ARG A 114 16.53 2.46 -11.75
CA ARG A 114 17.52 3.53 -11.57
C ARG A 114 18.24 3.35 -10.23
N LEU A 115 19.52 3.74 -10.18
CA LEU A 115 20.35 3.67 -8.97
C LEU A 115 19.71 4.36 -7.74
N LYS A 116 18.89 5.39 -7.96
CA LYS A 116 18.20 6.14 -6.91
C LYS A 116 17.09 5.36 -6.19
N ASP A 117 16.55 4.32 -6.82
CA ASP A 117 15.37 3.61 -6.33
C ASP A 117 15.76 2.35 -5.53
N TYR A 118 17.03 1.91 -5.64
CA TYR A 118 17.55 0.77 -4.89
C TYR A 118 17.43 0.91 -3.36
N PRO A 119 17.75 2.06 -2.73
CA PRO A 119 17.59 2.20 -1.28
C PRO A 119 16.14 2.01 -0.81
N LEU A 120 15.17 2.51 -1.59
CA LEU A 120 13.75 2.33 -1.28
C LEU A 120 13.35 0.86 -1.43
N PHE A 121 13.77 0.20 -2.52
CA PHE A 121 13.52 -1.22 -2.73
C PHE A 121 14.10 -2.09 -1.60
N PHE A 122 15.37 -1.89 -1.23
CA PHE A 122 16.00 -2.67 -0.17
C PHE A 122 15.36 -2.39 1.20
N GLY A 123 14.99 -1.14 1.49
CA GLY A 123 14.28 -0.79 2.72
C GLY A 123 12.94 -1.53 2.84
N THR A 124 12.14 -1.51 1.79
CA THR A 124 10.85 -2.22 1.74
C THR A 124 11.04 -3.74 1.82
N ALA A 125 12.03 -4.29 1.12
CA ALA A 125 12.31 -5.73 1.15
C ALA A 125 12.76 -6.20 2.55
N ILE A 126 13.69 -5.50 3.20
CA ILE A 126 14.15 -5.85 4.55
C ILE A 126 13.00 -5.74 5.55
N PHE A 127 12.19 -4.67 5.46
CA PHE A 127 11.02 -4.50 6.32
C PHE A 127 10.00 -5.64 6.12
N ALA A 128 9.78 -6.10 4.89
CA ALA A 128 8.85 -7.19 4.62
C ALA A 128 9.28 -8.56 5.17
N PHE A 129 10.58 -8.75 5.46
CA PHE A 129 11.12 -9.95 6.12
C PHE A 129 11.39 -9.74 7.62
N GLU A 130 11.03 -8.59 8.16
CA GLU A 130 11.14 -8.36 9.60
C GLU A 130 10.19 -9.30 10.35
N GLY A 131 10.75 -10.10 11.27
CA GLY A 131 9.96 -11.03 12.09
C GLY A 131 10.61 -11.43 13.40
N ILE A 132 11.73 -10.81 13.78
CA ILE A 132 12.53 -11.22 14.94
C ILE A 132 11.72 -11.16 16.25
N GLY A 133 10.80 -10.20 16.37
CA GLY A 133 9.96 -10.03 17.55
C GLY A 133 9.00 -11.20 17.81
N VAL A 134 8.68 -12.01 16.80
CA VAL A 134 7.75 -13.15 16.93
C VAL A 134 8.44 -14.50 17.01
N VAL A 135 9.76 -14.57 16.78
CA VAL A 135 10.54 -15.82 16.76
C VAL A 135 10.46 -16.55 18.11
N LEU A 136 10.78 -15.85 19.22
CA LEU A 136 10.84 -16.46 20.56
C LEU A 136 9.46 -16.94 21.05
N PRO A 137 8.39 -16.12 20.98
CA PRO A 137 7.06 -16.58 21.36
C PRO A 137 6.56 -17.75 20.50
N LEU A 138 6.90 -17.77 19.21
CA LEU A 138 6.50 -18.83 18.28
C LEU A 138 7.22 -20.14 18.61
N GLU A 139 8.54 -20.10 18.85
CA GLU A 139 9.32 -21.27 19.26
C GLU A 139 8.77 -21.87 20.56
N ASN A 140 8.43 -21.04 21.55
CA ASN A 140 7.87 -21.47 22.83
C ASN A 140 6.45 -22.09 22.72
N LYS A 141 5.73 -21.82 21.62
CA LYS A 141 4.39 -22.37 21.37
C LYS A 141 4.39 -23.59 20.44
N MET A 142 5.54 -24.01 19.91
CA MET A 142 5.64 -25.21 19.08
C MET A 142 5.64 -26.49 19.91
N ASN A 143 4.93 -27.51 19.43
CA ASN A 143 4.96 -28.85 20.03
C ASN A 143 6.36 -29.49 20.02
N ARG A 144 7.22 -29.10 19.07
CA ARG A 144 8.60 -29.57 18.92
C ARG A 144 9.54 -28.39 18.62
N PRO A 145 10.06 -27.69 19.64
CA PRO A 145 10.90 -26.49 19.43
C PRO A 145 12.22 -26.80 18.72
N GLN A 146 12.76 -28.02 18.87
CA GLN A 146 13.96 -28.50 18.18
C GLN A 146 13.85 -28.45 16.63
N SER A 147 12.62 -28.47 16.10
CA SER A 147 12.34 -28.36 14.65
C SER A 147 11.92 -26.94 14.22
N PHE A 148 12.09 -25.92 15.06
CA PHE A 148 11.72 -24.55 14.73
C PHE A 148 12.47 -24.00 13.50
N ILE A 149 13.81 -24.13 13.49
CA ILE A 149 14.67 -23.64 12.41
C ILE A 149 14.31 -24.18 11.01
N PRO A 150 14.13 -25.51 10.79
CA PRO A 150 13.74 -26.00 9.46
C PRO A 150 12.36 -25.52 9.02
N VAL A 151 11.39 -25.39 9.94
CA VAL A 151 10.06 -24.84 9.63
C VAL A 151 10.16 -23.37 9.26
N LEU A 152 10.98 -22.61 9.97
CA LEU A 152 11.24 -21.20 9.68
C LEU A 152 11.85 -21.01 8.29
N TYR A 153 12.89 -21.78 7.92
CA TYR A 153 13.50 -21.68 6.59
C TYR A 153 12.53 -22.06 5.47
N LEU A 154 11.69 -23.07 5.69
CA LEU A 154 10.66 -23.45 4.73
C LEU A 154 9.64 -22.31 4.53
N GLY A 155 9.17 -21.71 5.63
CA GLY A 155 8.26 -20.57 5.59
C GLY A 155 8.86 -19.37 4.85
N MET A 156 10.10 -19.00 5.20
CA MET A 156 10.82 -17.91 4.54
C MET A 156 11.03 -18.17 3.05
N GLY A 157 11.34 -19.42 2.66
CA GLY A 157 11.48 -19.81 1.26
C GLY A 157 10.19 -19.64 0.47
N ILE A 158 9.05 -20.06 1.03
CA ILE A 158 7.73 -19.89 0.40
C ILE A 158 7.39 -18.41 0.22
N VAL A 159 7.56 -17.60 1.26
CA VAL A 159 7.28 -16.14 1.20
C VAL A 159 8.19 -15.45 0.19
N THR A 160 9.47 -15.81 0.16
CA THR A 160 10.43 -15.26 -0.82
C THR A 160 10.01 -15.57 -2.25
N PHE A 161 9.63 -16.82 -2.52
CA PHE A 161 9.14 -17.21 -3.85
C PHE A 161 7.87 -16.43 -4.24
N LEU A 162 6.93 -16.26 -3.31
CA LEU A 162 5.72 -15.47 -3.56
C LEU A 162 6.02 -14.00 -3.85
N TYR A 163 6.93 -13.37 -3.10
CA TYR A 163 7.31 -11.97 -3.33
C TYR A 163 8.01 -11.78 -4.68
N ILE A 164 8.92 -12.67 -5.07
CA ILE A 164 9.62 -12.58 -6.35
C ILE A 164 8.65 -12.75 -7.52
N THR A 165 7.80 -13.78 -7.47
CA THR A 165 6.84 -14.08 -8.55
C THR A 165 5.78 -12.99 -8.68
N LEU A 166 5.15 -12.59 -7.58
CA LEU A 166 4.14 -11.54 -7.57
C LEU A 166 4.73 -10.18 -7.96
N GLY A 167 5.93 -9.84 -7.48
CA GLY A 167 6.62 -8.60 -7.84
C GLY A 167 6.96 -8.55 -9.33
N THR A 168 7.44 -9.67 -9.89
CA THR A 168 7.76 -9.75 -11.32
C THR A 168 6.51 -9.66 -12.18
N ILE A 169 5.47 -10.46 -11.87
CA ILE A 169 4.22 -10.48 -12.63
C ILE A 169 3.48 -9.13 -12.50
N GLY A 170 3.46 -8.55 -11.30
CA GLY A 170 2.85 -7.24 -11.06
C GLY A 170 3.54 -6.15 -11.87
N TYR A 171 4.87 -6.15 -11.91
CA TYR A 171 5.62 -5.21 -12.76
C TYR A 171 5.30 -5.40 -14.25
N LEU A 172 5.22 -6.65 -14.73
CA LEU A 172 4.85 -6.95 -16.11
C LEU A 172 3.41 -6.54 -16.47
N CYS A 173 2.48 -6.57 -15.51
CA CYS A 173 1.09 -6.20 -15.73
C CYS A 173 0.86 -4.68 -15.76
N PHE A 174 1.49 -3.93 -14.85
CA PHE A 174 1.21 -2.50 -14.66
C PHE A 174 2.27 -1.58 -15.28
N GLY A 175 3.46 -2.09 -15.61
CA GLY A 175 4.50 -1.31 -16.27
C GLY A 175 5.20 -0.28 -15.38
N ASP A 176 5.76 0.74 -16.02
CA ASP A 176 6.58 1.80 -15.38
C ASP A 176 5.73 2.81 -14.57
N THR A 177 4.41 2.80 -14.72
CA THR A 177 3.47 3.67 -13.99
C THR A 177 2.87 2.99 -12.76
N ILE A 178 3.50 1.94 -12.23
CA ILE A 178 2.98 1.23 -11.06
C ILE A 178 3.06 2.11 -9.80
N GLY A 179 1.91 2.33 -9.15
CA GLY A 179 1.81 3.01 -7.86
C GLY A 179 2.47 2.25 -6.71
N GLY A 180 2.62 2.91 -5.55
CA GLY A 180 3.33 2.38 -4.38
C GLY A 180 2.72 1.12 -3.74
N SER A 181 1.48 0.77 -4.08
CA SER A 181 0.86 -0.51 -3.71
C SER A 181 0.12 -1.11 -4.90
N ILE A 182 0.11 -2.44 -5.00
CA ILE A 182 -0.54 -3.14 -6.11
C ILE A 182 -2.06 -2.90 -6.13
N THR A 183 -2.67 -2.75 -4.95
CA THR A 183 -4.10 -2.50 -4.81
C THR A 183 -4.52 -1.14 -5.35
N LEU A 184 -3.63 -0.14 -5.33
CA LEU A 184 -3.92 1.18 -5.89
C LEU A 184 -3.97 1.16 -7.42
N ASN A 185 -3.27 0.21 -8.05
CA ASN A 185 -3.22 0.06 -9.49
C ASN A 185 -4.42 -0.72 -10.07
N LEU A 186 -5.27 -1.30 -9.22
CA LEU A 186 -6.49 -1.95 -9.69
C LEU A 186 -7.47 -0.90 -10.26
N PRO A 187 -8.27 -1.25 -11.28
CA PRO A 187 -9.26 -0.34 -11.81
C PRO A 187 -10.24 0.03 -10.69
N ASN A 188 -10.34 1.32 -10.43
CA ASN A 188 -11.33 1.84 -9.50
C ASN A 188 -12.60 2.08 -10.32
N CYS A 189 -13.69 1.46 -9.87
CA CYS A 189 -15.01 1.89 -10.25
C CYS A 189 -15.44 2.92 -9.23
#